data_AF-A0A925V420-F1
#
_entry.id   AF-A0A925V420-F1
#
_cell.length_a   1.000
_cell.length_b   1.000
_cell.length_c   1.000
_cell.angle_alpha   90.00
_cell.angle_beta   90.00
_cell.angle_gamma   90.00
#
_symmetry.space_group_name_H-M   'P 1'
#
loop_
_entity.id
_entity.type
_entity.pdbx_description
1 polymer ?
#
loop_
_entity_poly.entity_id
_entity_poly.type
_entity_poly.pdbx_seq_one_letter_code
_entity_poly.pdbx_strand_id
1 'polypeptide(L)'
;MRFTCLERVGIERAPGAASSLTRAGAGVLGLLVSAACSVDTTSNDDGPQLVPHCEDLNGDFTCQTAHPGAPFCSRCVPKEMDQGCVAAAPAPACQIDGGSDTEPTVSTTMREDSSSGDTSTGETGSSTSPADTTADSSSSSTTSEPYVCNEEGQLDEDCEALDPARPYCFESSCVGCTAAEGDAFCGTFDAQVPFCNAETDRCESCANAGADFCGGTSPICTADGACSPCTDHAECPDSACHIASDDPLVGECFDNSNVIWVDRSAICPGLGTELSPSCSLAQALVGITPGESWVVHAQGGTPYDEHVIADGVTVAILGSGVPQLTGEPGLNDASLSIVSGTVYLQGVRVRDNLQSHGIACGGGTLWMDQSEVRGNDEYGIYLTSPCEITVRRAGVHSNAGGGIRQFGGTLVLDNAVVARNGDGSRGPAINAQFSDVQILYSTIAGNDGVGNDSLQCLTATGTVRNSIVQGMDTGSVDLDCFVLDFSTNAIDTPSFVGADGVAVDAYDPQWFADPEEGDFRIVNAPFTQFGEVAVWQDGDPPLDADGTVRPVGGELGFAGVDEP
;
A
#
# COMPACT_ATOMS: atom_id res chain seq x y z
N MET A 1 -61.56 -1.55 0.84
CA MET A 1 -61.63 -2.77 0.00
C MET A 1 -60.73 -3.81 0.64
N ARG A 2 -61.29 -4.93 1.09
CA ARG A 2 -60.59 -6.08 1.68
C ARG A 2 -60.77 -7.25 0.73
N PHE A 3 -59.69 -7.95 0.39
CA PHE A 3 -59.76 -9.28 -0.20
C PHE A 3 -58.94 -10.26 0.65
N THR A 4 -59.66 -11.24 1.18
CA THR A 4 -59.20 -12.52 1.71
C THR A 4 -58.92 -13.50 0.57
N CYS A 5 -57.92 -14.37 0.74
CA CYS A 5 -57.90 -15.67 0.06
C CYS A 5 -57.53 -16.79 1.04
N LEU A 6 -58.42 -17.78 1.13
CA LEU A 6 -58.18 -19.13 1.62
C LEU A 6 -57.37 -19.90 0.56
N GLU A 7 -56.56 -20.87 0.97
CA GLU A 7 -56.60 -22.20 0.36
C GLU A 7 -56.15 -23.31 1.32
N ARG A 8 -56.94 -24.40 1.30
CA ARG A 8 -56.73 -25.68 1.99
C ARG A 8 -56.04 -26.63 1.01
N VAL A 9 -55.06 -27.40 1.47
CA VAL A 9 -54.72 -28.70 0.85
C VAL A 9 -54.80 -29.77 1.94
N GLY A 10 -55.69 -30.75 1.72
CA GLY A 10 -55.89 -31.91 2.56
C GLY A 10 -54.95 -33.05 2.17
N ILE A 11 -54.46 -33.79 3.16
CA ILE A 11 -53.72 -35.03 2.96
C ILE A 11 -54.63 -36.19 3.37
N GLU A 12 -55.03 -37.01 2.39
CA GLU A 12 -55.71 -38.28 2.61
C GLU A 12 -54.72 -39.36 3.07
N ARG A 13 -55.10 -40.12 4.10
CA ARG A 13 -54.43 -41.34 4.56
C ARG A 13 -55.06 -42.55 3.88
N ALA A 14 -54.23 -43.46 3.37
CA ALA A 14 -54.59 -44.85 3.08
C ALA A 14 -53.90 -45.82 4.08
N PRO A 15 -54.55 -46.91 4.51
CA PRO A 15 -53.97 -47.85 5.49
C PRO A 15 -53.48 -49.17 4.88
N GLY A 16 -52.37 -49.68 5.43
CA GLY A 16 -52.20 -51.10 5.74
C GLY A 16 -51.35 -51.97 4.78
N ALA A 17 -50.22 -52.47 5.29
CA ALA A 17 -49.89 -53.90 5.36
C ALA A 17 -48.57 -54.12 6.12
N ALA A 18 -48.53 -55.19 6.92
CA ALA A 18 -47.47 -55.52 7.86
C ALA A 18 -46.34 -56.39 7.26
N SER A 19 -45.11 -56.29 7.76
CA SER A 19 -44.23 -57.44 8.07
C SER A 19 -42.88 -57.06 8.73
N SER A 20 -42.65 -57.69 9.89
CA SER A 20 -41.40 -58.21 10.51
C SER A 20 -40.07 -57.43 10.57
N LEU A 21 -39.58 -57.29 11.83
CA LEU A 21 -38.20 -57.44 12.37
C LEU A 21 -37.02 -56.95 11.51
N THR A 22 -36.06 -56.13 11.98
CA THR A 22 -35.17 -56.35 13.13
C THR A 22 -34.37 -55.06 13.44
N ARG A 23 -33.94 -54.91 14.71
CA ARG A 23 -33.07 -53.85 15.27
C ARG A 23 -31.86 -53.44 14.41
N ALA A 24 -31.63 -52.12 14.30
CA ALA A 24 -30.36 -51.46 14.61
C ALA A 24 -30.64 -49.96 14.83
N GLY A 25 -30.11 -49.39 15.92
CA GLY A 25 -30.30 -47.99 16.28
C GLY A 25 -29.49 -47.05 15.36
N ALA A 26 -30.12 -45.96 14.96
CA ALA A 26 -29.47 -44.83 14.31
C ALA A 26 -29.93 -43.55 15.03
N GLY A 27 -28.93 -42.76 15.45
CA GLY A 27 -29.12 -41.47 16.07
C GLY A 27 -29.80 -40.47 15.13
N VAL A 28 -30.56 -39.58 15.74
CA VAL A 28 -31.25 -38.46 15.10
C VAL A 28 -30.19 -37.46 14.61
N LEU A 29 -30.01 -37.37 13.29
CA LEU A 29 -29.34 -36.25 12.63
C LEU A 29 -30.45 -35.28 12.17
N GLY A 30 -30.51 -34.10 12.78
CA GLY A 30 -31.40 -33.02 12.35
C GLY A 30 -30.89 -32.43 11.04
N LEU A 31 -31.63 -32.65 9.96
CA LEU A 31 -31.39 -32.03 8.66
C LEU A 31 -31.96 -30.61 8.69
N LEU A 32 -31.08 -29.60 8.75
CA LEU A 32 -31.40 -28.23 8.35
C LEU A 32 -31.43 -28.20 6.82
N VAL A 33 -32.59 -27.86 6.25
CA VAL A 33 -32.75 -27.63 4.81
C VAL A 33 -32.23 -26.24 4.50
N SER A 34 -30.98 -26.16 4.05
CA SER A 34 -30.46 -24.98 3.34
C SER A 34 -30.96 -25.04 1.90
N ALA A 35 -31.49 -23.91 1.40
CA ALA A 35 -31.94 -23.77 0.02
C ALA A 35 -30.76 -23.98 -0.94
N ALA A 36 -30.79 -25.07 -1.70
CA ALA A 36 -29.84 -25.33 -2.77
C ALA A 36 -30.20 -24.51 -4.01
N CYS A 37 -29.21 -23.86 -4.60
CA CYS A 37 -29.29 -23.19 -5.90
C CYS A 37 -29.66 -24.21 -7.00
N SER A 38 -30.60 -23.82 -7.86
CA SER A 38 -30.94 -24.58 -9.06
C SER A 38 -29.86 -24.32 -10.11
N VAL A 39 -29.03 -25.32 -10.38
CA VAL A 39 -28.10 -25.31 -11.51
C VAL A 39 -28.85 -25.85 -12.73
N ASP A 40 -28.99 -25.04 -13.78
CA ASP A 40 -29.50 -25.50 -15.08
C ASP A 40 -28.38 -26.24 -15.82
N THR A 41 -28.47 -27.57 -15.87
CA THR A 41 -27.48 -28.44 -16.52
C THR A 41 -27.93 -28.91 -17.90
N THR A 42 -28.66 -28.10 -18.67
CA THR A 42 -29.22 -28.54 -19.96
C THR A 42 -28.29 -28.36 -21.17
N SER A 43 -27.08 -27.82 -20.99
CA SER A 43 -26.02 -27.76 -22.03
C SER A 43 -24.85 -28.66 -21.63
N ASN A 44 -24.58 -29.72 -22.39
CA ASN A 44 -23.60 -30.77 -22.05
C ASN A 44 -22.17 -30.52 -22.57
N ASP A 45 -21.86 -29.36 -23.16
CA ASP A 45 -20.55 -29.14 -23.81
C ASP A 45 -19.78 -27.90 -23.34
N ASP A 46 -20.36 -27.04 -22.50
CA ASP A 46 -19.66 -25.88 -21.92
C ASP A 46 -19.78 -25.94 -20.40
N GLY A 47 -18.66 -25.90 -19.68
CA GLY A 47 -18.63 -25.88 -18.20
C GLY A 47 -19.46 -24.73 -17.61
N PRO A 48 -19.56 -24.60 -16.27
CA PRO A 48 -20.29 -23.50 -15.65
C PRO A 48 -19.73 -22.15 -16.13
N GLN A 49 -20.43 -21.51 -17.06
CA GLN A 49 -20.11 -20.20 -17.57
C GLN A 49 -20.55 -19.19 -16.50
N LEU A 50 -19.60 -18.56 -15.83
CA LEU A 50 -19.86 -17.38 -15.03
C LEU A 50 -20.36 -16.29 -15.98
N VAL A 51 -21.66 -16.03 -15.97
CA VAL A 51 -22.23 -14.88 -16.67
C VAL A 51 -21.95 -13.65 -15.81
N PRO A 52 -21.11 -12.69 -16.25
CA PRO A 52 -20.81 -11.49 -15.49
C PRO A 52 -22.06 -10.61 -15.37
N HIS A 53 -22.10 -9.73 -14.36
CA HIS A 53 -23.15 -8.73 -14.26
C HIS A 53 -22.88 -7.61 -15.29
N CYS A 54 -23.91 -6.87 -15.73
CA CYS A 54 -23.78 -5.78 -16.69
C CYS A 54 -22.88 -4.66 -16.17
N GLU A 55 -22.71 -4.56 -14.85
CA GLU A 55 -21.79 -3.62 -14.22
C GLU A 55 -20.32 -3.92 -14.51
N ASP A 56 -20.01 -5.21 -14.67
CA ASP A 56 -18.68 -5.70 -15.04
C ASP A 56 -18.44 -5.61 -16.55
N LEU A 57 -19.46 -5.22 -17.32
CA LEU A 57 -19.49 -5.24 -18.78
C LEU A 57 -20.00 -3.90 -19.33
N ASN A 58 -19.38 -2.76 -19.04
CA ASN A 58 -19.75 -1.45 -19.62
C ASN A 58 -21.22 -0.99 -19.40
N GLY A 59 -21.89 -1.45 -18.34
CA GLY A 59 -23.18 -0.94 -17.87
C GLY A 59 -24.29 -0.98 -18.92
N ASP A 60 -24.96 0.16 -19.12
CA ASP A 60 -26.10 0.31 -20.04
C ASP A 60 -25.76 -0.08 -21.48
N PHE A 61 -24.51 0.05 -21.91
CA PHE A 61 -24.10 -0.30 -23.27
C PHE A 61 -24.23 -1.80 -23.57
N THR A 62 -23.84 -2.65 -22.61
CA THR A 62 -24.04 -4.10 -22.73
C THR A 62 -25.51 -4.45 -22.71
N CYS A 63 -26.29 -3.80 -21.84
CA CYS A 63 -27.74 -4.01 -21.79
C CYS A 63 -28.43 -3.62 -23.10
N GLN A 64 -28.08 -2.49 -23.72
CA GLN A 64 -28.61 -2.09 -25.02
C GLN A 64 -28.26 -3.07 -26.15
N THR A 65 -27.06 -3.66 -26.10
CA THR A 65 -26.55 -4.53 -27.16
C THR A 65 -27.05 -5.96 -27.02
N ALA A 66 -26.98 -6.52 -25.81
CA ALA A 66 -27.34 -7.90 -25.51
C ALA A 66 -28.84 -8.09 -25.22
N HIS A 67 -29.51 -7.06 -24.66
CA HIS A 67 -30.90 -7.13 -24.21
C HIS A 67 -31.73 -5.92 -24.70
N PRO A 68 -32.15 -5.87 -25.99
CA PRO A 68 -32.83 -4.70 -26.57
C PRO A 68 -34.15 -4.27 -25.89
N GLY A 69 -34.76 -5.13 -25.07
CA GLY A 69 -35.94 -4.82 -24.25
C GLY A 69 -35.64 -4.36 -22.83
N ALA A 70 -34.37 -4.38 -22.43
CA ALA A 70 -33.88 -4.08 -21.09
C ALA A 70 -32.59 -3.25 -21.18
N PRO A 71 -32.63 -1.98 -21.60
CA PRO A 71 -31.44 -1.22 -21.98
C PRO A 71 -30.67 -0.59 -20.82
N PHE A 72 -31.12 -0.75 -19.57
CA PHE A 72 -30.49 -0.13 -18.40
C PHE A 72 -29.87 -1.19 -17.49
N CYS A 73 -28.66 -0.96 -17.02
CA CYS A 73 -27.98 -1.81 -16.05
C CYS A 73 -28.36 -1.42 -14.62
N SER A 74 -28.64 -2.40 -13.77
CA SER A 74 -29.08 -2.17 -12.39
C SER A 74 -28.38 -3.11 -11.41
N ARG A 75 -27.51 -2.59 -10.53
CA ARG A 75 -26.84 -3.38 -9.46
C ARG A 75 -27.79 -4.02 -8.44
N CYS A 76 -29.04 -3.57 -8.41
CA CYS A 76 -30.08 -4.16 -7.56
C CYS A 76 -30.78 -5.37 -8.19
N VAL A 77 -30.44 -5.74 -9.42
CA VAL A 77 -30.98 -6.91 -10.11
C VAL A 77 -29.88 -7.97 -10.16
N PRO A 78 -30.14 -9.21 -9.69
CA PRO A 78 -29.13 -10.26 -9.72
C PRO A 78 -28.70 -10.57 -11.17
N LYS A 79 -27.43 -10.94 -11.36
CA LYS A 79 -26.87 -11.30 -12.68
C LYS A 79 -27.59 -12.44 -13.39
N GLU A 80 -28.30 -13.29 -12.64
CA GLU A 80 -29.11 -14.39 -13.19
C GLU A 80 -30.37 -13.89 -13.91
N MET A 81 -30.76 -12.62 -13.73
CA MET A 81 -31.86 -11.97 -14.44
C MET A 81 -31.32 -11.05 -15.52
N ASP A 82 -31.13 -11.58 -16.72
CA ASP A 82 -30.66 -10.83 -17.90
C ASP A 82 -29.38 -10.04 -17.62
N GLN A 83 -28.40 -10.63 -16.92
CA GLN A 83 -27.14 -9.98 -16.55
C GLN A 83 -27.31 -8.72 -15.68
N GLY A 84 -28.46 -8.52 -15.01
CA GLY A 84 -28.74 -7.28 -14.27
C GLY A 84 -29.41 -6.18 -15.11
N CYS A 85 -29.77 -6.47 -16.36
CA CYS A 85 -30.42 -5.52 -17.26
C CYS A 85 -31.93 -5.40 -16.99
N VAL A 86 -32.45 -4.16 -17.03
CA VAL A 86 -33.85 -3.83 -16.78
C VAL A 86 -34.46 -2.92 -17.85
N ALA A 87 -35.77 -3.08 -18.08
CA ALA A 87 -36.55 -2.34 -19.08
C ALA A 87 -36.76 -0.85 -18.77
N ALA A 88 -36.72 -0.47 -17.50
CA ALA A 88 -36.90 0.89 -17.03
C ALA A 88 -35.66 1.34 -16.28
N ALA A 89 -35.33 2.63 -16.39
CA ALA A 89 -34.21 3.20 -15.65
C ALA A 89 -34.35 2.89 -14.14
N PRO A 90 -33.32 2.29 -13.51
CA PRO A 90 -33.38 1.94 -12.11
C PRO A 90 -33.46 3.18 -11.22
N ALA A 91 -33.85 2.98 -9.96
CA ALA A 91 -33.77 4.06 -8.97
C ALA A 91 -32.29 4.52 -8.82
N PRO A 92 -32.01 5.78 -8.43
CA PRO A 92 -30.64 6.29 -8.33
C PRO A 92 -29.69 5.42 -7.50
N ALA A 93 -30.18 4.80 -6.42
CA ALA A 93 -29.37 3.90 -5.58
C ALA A 93 -28.96 2.58 -6.27
N CYS A 94 -29.61 2.25 -7.39
CA CYS A 94 -29.42 1.04 -8.17
C CYS A 94 -28.83 1.33 -9.56
N GLN A 95 -28.69 2.62 -9.91
CA GLN A 95 -28.10 3.06 -11.15
C GLN A 95 -26.58 2.99 -11.04
N ILE A 96 -25.92 2.60 -12.12
CA ILE A 96 -24.48 2.53 -12.20
C ILE A 96 -24.03 3.76 -12.99
N ASP A 97 -23.22 4.60 -12.36
CA ASP A 97 -22.65 5.78 -13.01
C ASP A 97 -21.65 5.30 -14.06
N GLY A 98 -22.11 5.16 -15.30
CA GLY A 98 -21.32 4.58 -16.39
C GLY A 98 -21.74 5.09 -17.76
N GLY A 99 -21.13 6.20 -18.18
CA GLY A 99 -20.71 6.35 -19.59
C GLY A 99 -21.56 7.18 -20.55
N SER A 100 -22.33 8.18 -20.11
CA SER A 100 -22.94 9.16 -21.03
C SER A 100 -22.41 10.59 -20.88
N ASP A 101 -21.08 10.76 -20.78
CA ASP A 101 -20.46 12.07 -20.95
C ASP A 101 -20.33 12.40 -22.44
N THR A 102 -21.42 12.83 -23.06
CA THR A 102 -21.32 13.82 -24.14
C THR A 102 -21.26 15.19 -23.48
N GLU A 103 -20.04 15.66 -23.23
CA GLU A 103 -19.77 17.05 -22.85
C GLU A 103 -20.40 18.04 -23.86
N PRO A 104 -21.00 19.15 -23.40
CA PRO A 104 -21.48 20.20 -24.28
C PRO A 104 -20.29 21.03 -24.80
N THR A 105 -20.04 20.93 -26.10
CA THR A 105 -19.20 21.81 -26.93
C THR A 105 -19.13 23.27 -26.43
N VAL A 106 -18.05 23.66 -25.76
CA VAL A 106 -17.74 25.07 -25.47
C VAL A 106 -16.77 25.59 -26.54
N SER A 107 -17.25 26.65 -27.21
CA SER A 107 -16.64 27.35 -28.33
C SER A 107 -15.27 27.95 -27.99
N THR A 108 -14.26 27.56 -28.77
CA THR A 108 -12.97 28.24 -28.90
C THR A 108 -13.18 29.68 -29.37
N THR A 109 -12.64 30.66 -28.63
CA THR A 109 -12.33 31.98 -29.17
C THR A 109 -10.87 32.30 -28.90
N MET A 110 -10.18 32.62 -29.99
CA MET A 110 -8.79 33.00 -30.05
C MET A 110 -8.52 34.27 -29.25
N ARG A 111 -7.35 34.34 -28.60
CA ARG A 111 -6.68 35.60 -28.33
C ARG A 111 -5.17 35.46 -28.44
N GLU A 112 -4.65 36.18 -29.42
CA GLU A 112 -3.24 36.42 -29.69
C GLU A 112 -2.67 37.51 -28.74
N ASP A 113 -1.33 37.55 -28.75
CA ASP A 113 -0.42 38.68 -28.50
C ASP A 113 -0.08 39.15 -27.08
N SER A 114 1.21 39.03 -26.74
CA SER A 114 2.20 40.11 -26.46
C SER A 114 3.33 39.55 -25.56
N SER A 115 4.60 39.40 -25.97
CA SER A 115 5.65 40.37 -26.40
C SER A 115 6.31 41.20 -25.29
N SER A 116 7.65 41.15 -25.29
CA SER A 116 8.67 42.08 -24.72
C SER A 116 9.01 41.89 -23.23
N GLY A 117 10.25 41.52 -22.86
CA GLY A 117 11.44 42.40 -22.71
C GLY A 117 11.61 42.69 -21.20
N ASP A 118 12.76 42.68 -20.53
CA ASP A 118 14.06 43.23 -20.88
C ASP A 118 15.13 42.83 -19.82
N THR A 119 16.35 43.25 -20.09
CA THR A 119 17.67 42.90 -19.58
C THR A 119 18.11 43.76 -18.38
N SER A 120 18.96 43.25 -17.48
CA SER A 120 19.83 44.08 -16.61
C SER A 120 20.89 43.19 -15.93
N THR A 121 22.12 43.04 -16.46
CA THR A 121 23.37 43.79 -16.18
C THR A 121 23.64 44.09 -14.70
N GLY A 122 24.55 43.30 -14.11
CA GLY A 122 25.14 43.56 -12.80
C GLY A 122 26.33 44.52 -12.87
N GLU A 123 26.46 45.34 -11.83
CA GLU A 123 27.63 46.18 -11.57
C GLU A 123 28.29 45.82 -10.22
N THR A 124 29.59 45.65 -10.31
CA THR A 124 30.59 45.58 -9.23
C THR A 124 30.89 46.95 -8.60
N GLY A 125 31.06 46.99 -7.27
CA GLY A 125 31.77 48.06 -6.55
C GLY A 125 31.91 47.68 -5.06
N SER A 126 33.03 47.12 -4.62
CA SER A 126 34.28 47.76 -4.18
C SER A 126 34.21 48.45 -2.81
N SER A 127 35.01 47.90 -1.91
CA SER A 127 35.26 48.21 -0.50
C SER A 127 35.78 49.62 -0.20
N THR A 128 35.35 50.16 0.96
CA THR A 128 36.18 51.07 1.78
C THR A 128 35.71 51.10 3.25
N SER A 129 36.58 50.68 4.17
CA SER A 129 36.69 51.22 5.55
C SER A 129 37.74 52.36 5.52
N PRO A 130 38.06 53.13 6.60
CA PRO A 130 37.61 53.07 8.00
C PRO A 130 37.30 54.46 8.63
N ALA A 131 36.72 54.51 9.84
CA ALA A 131 37.12 55.46 10.89
C ALA A 131 36.49 55.16 12.25
N ASP A 132 37.36 55.25 13.23
CA ASP A 132 37.23 55.11 14.68
C ASP A 132 36.68 56.41 15.29
N THR A 133 35.65 56.35 16.16
CA THR A 133 35.34 57.42 17.12
C THR A 133 34.64 56.88 18.38
N THR A 134 35.43 56.89 19.46
CA THR A 134 35.16 57.26 20.86
C THR A 134 33.72 57.51 21.33
N ALA A 135 33.45 56.88 22.49
CA ALA A 135 32.33 57.01 23.41
C ALA A 135 31.86 58.44 23.73
N ASP A 136 30.55 58.59 23.90
CA ASP A 136 30.01 59.41 24.99
C ASP A 136 28.64 58.87 25.44
N SER A 137 28.51 58.67 26.75
CA SER A 137 27.31 58.19 27.42
C SER A 137 26.44 59.37 27.83
N SER A 138 25.26 59.51 27.20
CA SER A 138 24.23 60.43 27.69
C SER A 138 22.84 59.82 27.49
N SER A 139 22.30 59.29 28.60
CA SER A 139 20.91 58.90 28.76
C SER A 139 19.99 60.12 28.61
N SER A 140 19.31 60.21 27.47
CA SER A 140 18.25 61.18 27.23
C SER A 140 17.00 60.39 26.85
N SER A 141 16.02 60.33 27.76
CA SER A 141 14.71 59.73 27.53
C SER A 141 13.90 60.66 26.62
N THR A 142 14.12 60.57 25.31
CA THR A 142 13.22 61.12 24.31
C THR A 142 12.17 60.07 24.00
N THR A 143 10.90 60.40 24.16
CA THR A 143 9.79 59.71 23.50
C THR A 143 9.98 59.90 22.00
N SER A 144 10.78 59.03 21.39
CA SER A 144 11.04 58.98 19.95
C SER A 144 9.76 58.59 19.23
N GLU A 145 9.51 59.27 18.11
CA GLU A 145 8.44 58.88 17.18
C GLU A 145 8.62 57.40 16.78
N PRO A 146 7.52 56.66 16.55
CA PRO A 146 7.58 55.24 16.19
C PRO A 146 8.51 55.06 14.99
N TYR A 147 9.51 54.19 15.16
CA TYR A 147 10.43 53.83 14.09
C TYR A 147 9.64 53.11 13.00
N VAL A 148 9.70 53.62 11.77
CA VAL A 148 9.04 53.02 10.60
C VAL A 148 10.06 52.09 9.98
N CYS A 149 9.77 50.80 10.01
CA CYS A 149 10.57 49.79 9.33
C CYS A 149 10.41 49.89 7.81
N ASN A 150 11.42 49.41 7.07
CA ASN A 150 11.57 49.76 5.66
C ASN A 150 10.93 48.74 4.72
N GLU A 151 10.85 47.47 5.14
CA GLU A 151 10.36 46.40 4.28
C GLU A 151 9.36 45.47 4.99
N GLU A 152 8.08 45.63 4.65
CA GLU A 152 6.95 44.89 5.21
C GLU A 152 7.05 43.38 4.96
N GLY A 153 6.73 42.57 5.98
CA GLY A 153 6.58 41.12 5.84
C GLY A 153 7.89 40.32 5.93
N GLN A 154 8.99 40.94 6.34
CA GLN A 154 10.28 40.26 6.47
C GLN A 154 11.08 40.64 7.71
N LEU A 155 12.16 39.91 7.94
CA LEU A 155 13.22 40.29 8.86
C LEU A 155 13.81 41.63 8.39
N ASP A 156 13.71 42.65 9.24
CA ASP A 156 14.20 43.99 8.97
C ASP A 156 15.43 44.24 9.84
N GLU A 157 16.59 44.46 9.21
CA GLU A 157 17.87 44.62 9.92
C GLU A 157 17.83 45.81 10.89
N ASP A 158 17.07 46.86 10.59
CA ASP A 158 16.92 48.01 11.48
C ASP A 158 16.04 47.67 12.68
N CYS A 159 14.99 46.86 12.49
CA CYS A 159 14.18 46.32 13.58
C CYS A 159 15.01 45.41 14.49
N GLU A 160 15.79 44.49 13.94
CA GLU A 160 16.65 43.60 14.72
C GLU A 160 17.73 44.39 15.49
N ALA A 161 18.29 45.45 14.88
CA ALA A 161 19.25 46.32 15.55
C ALA A 161 18.62 47.17 16.67
N LEU A 162 17.35 47.57 16.52
CA LEU A 162 16.62 48.35 17.51
C LEU A 162 16.19 47.49 18.71
N ASP A 163 15.62 46.32 18.44
CA ASP A 163 15.16 45.36 19.43
C ASP A 163 15.25 43.94 18.85
N PRO A 164 16.25 43.13 19.25
CA PRO A 164 16.41 41.75 18.77
C PRO A 164 15.22 40.83 19.05
N ALA A 165 14.33 41.18 19.99
CA ALA A 165 13.09 40.44 20.25
C ALA A 165 11.94 40.84 19.30
N ARG A 166 12.12 41.87 18.47
CA ARG A 166 11.11 42.37 17.53
C ARG A 166 11.72 42.60 16.13
N PRO A 167 12.30 41.56 15.51
CA PRO A 167 13.10 41.74 14.29
C PRO A 167 12.25 41.88 13.02
N TYR A 168 10.93 41.76 13.08
CA TYR A 168 10.06 41.73 11.89
C TYR A 168 9.36 43.06 11.67
N CYS A 169 9.23 43.46 10.41
CA CYS A 169 8.40 44.60 10.02
C CYS A 169 6.97 44.14 9.71
N PHE A 170 6.00 44.53 10.54
CA PHE A 170 4.58 44.24 10.33
C PHE A 170 3.73 45.49 10.61
N GLU A 171 2.85 45.83 9.67
CA GLU A 171 2.08 47.07 9.61
C GLU A 171 2.96 48.32 9.85
N SER A 172 4.12 48.37 9.20
CA SER A 172 5.12 49.45 9.35
C SER A 172 5.65 49.64 10.79
N SER A 173 5.56 48.60 11.63
CA SER A 173 6.09 48.58 12.99
C SER A 173 7.01 47.38 13.22
N CYS A 174 8.12 47.57 13.93
CA CYS A 174 8.96 46.45 14.38
C CYS A 174 8.19 45.61 15.40
N VAL A 175 7.95 44.34 15.16
CA VAL A 175 7.26 43.41 16.05
C VAL A 175 8.00 42.07 16.11
N GLY A 176 7.73 41.27 17.12
CA GLY A 176 8.07 39.85 17.06
C GLY A 176 6.95 39.06 16.39
N CYS A 177 7.22 37.81 16.07
CA CYS A 177 6.33 37.02 15.24
C CYS A 177 4.94 36.80 15.87
N THR A 178 4.81 36.80 17.20
CA THR A 178 3.51 36.57 17.88
C THR A 178 2.54 37.72 17.61
N ALA A 179 3.07 38.94 17.57
CA ALA A 179 2.31 40.13 17.22
C ALA A 179 2.10 40.27 15.71
N ALA A 180 2.87 39.56 14.89
CA ALA A 180 2.76 39.52 13.44
C ALA A 180 1.80 38.44 12.91
N GLU A 181 0.93 37.85 13.73
CA GLU A 181 0.03 36.72 13.39
C GLU A 181 0.65 35.30 13.55
N GLY A 182 1.81 35.19 14.21
CA GLY A 182 2.39 33.91 14.63
C GLY A 182 2.87 33.06 13.46
N ASP A 183 2.49 31.79 13.45
CA ASP A 183 2.95 30.81 12.45
C ASP A 183 2.48 31.17 11.04
N ALA A 184 1.31 31.79 10.89
CA ALA A 184 0.83 32.21 9.57
C ALA A 184 1.79 33.23 8.92
N PHE A 185 2.37 34.12 9.72
CA PHE A 185 3.38 35.06 9.28
C PHE A 185 4.70 34.38 8.98
N CYS A 186 5.19 33.57 9.92
CA CYS A 186 6.47 32.89 9.74
C CYS A 186 6.47 31.97 8.51
N GLY A 187 5.39 31.22 8.27
CA GLY A 187 5.26 30.34 7.12
C GLY A 187 5.10 31.05 5.78
N THR A 188 4.58 32.29 5.79
CA THR A 188 4.56 33.14 4.59
C THR A 188 5.90 33.82 4.36
N PHE A 189 6.59 34.20 5.45
CA PHE A 189 7.89 34.87 5.43
C PHE A 189 9.00 33.95 4.90
N ASP A 190 9.15 32.77 5.51
CA ASP A 190 10.18 31.81 5.12
C ASP A 190 9.71 30.38 5.44
N ALA A 191 9.53 29.58 4.39
CA ALA A 191 9.11 28.18 4.49
C ALA A 191 10.09 27.29 5.26
N GLN A 192 11.33 27.74 5.50
CA GLN A 192 12.35 27.04 6.29
C GLN A 192 12.33 27.41 7.78
N VAL A 193 11.68 28.51 8.15
CA VAL A 193 11.38 28.88 9.54
C VAL A 193 9.90 29.20 9.74
N PRO A 194 8.97 28.29 9.39
CA PRO A 194 7.57 28.67 9.18
C PRO A 194 6.77 28.93 10.47
N PHE A 195 7.41 28.95 11.66
CA PHE A 195 6.69 29.01 12.92
C PHE A 195 7.28 29.99 13.92
N CYS A 196 6.41 30.56 14.73
CA CYS A 196 6.71 31.59 15.70
C CYS A 196 6.97 31.00 17.10
N ASN A 197 8.21 31.06 17.58
CA ASN A 197 8.53 30.74 18.96
C ASN A 197 8.08 31.90 19.87
N ALA A 198 7.01 31.69 20.63
CA ALA A 198 6.44 32.71 21.51
C ALA A 198 7.34 33.11 22.70
N GLU A 199 8.36 32.31 23.05
CA GLU A 199 9.32 32.65 24.10
C GLU A 199 10.40 33.60 23.60
N THR A 200 10.87 33.40 22.37
CA THR A 200 11.88 34.25 21.72
C THR A 200 11.26 35.37 20.88
N ASP A 201 9.97 35.25 20.57
CA ASP A 201 9.19 36.06 19.63
C ASP A 201 9.81 36.08 18.21
N ARG A 202 10.47 34.97 17.83
CA ARG A 202 11.15 34.76 16.53
C ARG A 202 10.58 33.60 15.74
N CYS A 203 10.61 33.74 14.42
CA CYS A 203 10.41 32.63 13.49
C CYS A 203 11.58 31.65 13.56
N GLU A 204 11.30 30.38 13.81
CA GLU A 204 12.28 29.31 13.99
C GLU A 204 11.91 28.08 13.15
N SER A 205 12.91 27.26 12.85
CA SER A 205 12.73 25.97 12.20
C SER A 205 12.36 24.89 13.21
N CYS A 206 11.80 23.78 12.75
CA CYS A 206 11.45 22.64 13.61
C CYS A 206 12.67 22.10 14.39
N ALA A 207 13.88 22.24 13.83
CA ALA A 207 15.11 21.76 14.45
C ALA A 207 15.41 22.45 15.79
N ASN A 208 14.97 23.70 15.97
CA ASN A 208 15.14 24.45 17.21
C ASN A 208 13.91 24.36 18.14
N ALA A 209 12.73 24.15 17.57
CA ALA A 209 11.47 24.11 18.32
C ALA A 209 11.21 22.77 19.06
N GLY A 210 11.87 21.67 18.64
CA GLY A 210 11.77 20.35 19.26
C GLY A 210 10.89 19.35 18.49
N ALA A 211 10.88 18.08 18.92
CA ALA A 211 10.22 16.99 18.19
C ALA A 211 8.68 17.06 18.17
N ASP A 212 8.07 17.63 19.20
CA ASP A 212 6.61 17.78 19.32
C ASP A 212 6.03 18.84 18.35
N PHE A 213 6.87 19.47 17.55
CA PHE A 213 6.52 20.62 16.72
C PHE A 213 5.90 20.22 15.39
N CYS A 214 6.48 19.23 14.72
CA CYS A 214 5.91 18.69 13.49
C CYS A 214 4.75 17.76 13.87
N GLY A 215 3.61 17.86 13.17
CA GLY A 215 2.40 17.12 13.49
C GLY A 215 1.44 17.01 12.31
N GLY A 216 0.34 16.28 12.49
CA GLY A 216 -0.59 15.95 11.40
C GLY A 216 0.15 15.27 10.24
N THR A 217 -0.15 15.67 9.00
CA THR A 217 0.45 15.16 7.74
C THR A 217 1.91 15.49 7.53
N SER A 218 2.57 16.15 8.48
CA SER A 218 4.00 16.45 8.38
C SER A 218 4.67 16.35 9.74
N PRO A 219 4.80 15.13 10.31
CA PRO A 219 5.33 14.90 11.65
C PRO A 219 6.86 14.91 11.71
N ILE A 220 7.56 14.91 10.57
CA ILE A 220 9.02 14.75 10.53
C ILE A 220 9.71 16.09 10.32
N CYS A 221 10.60 16.44 11.24
CA CYS A 221 11.50 17.58 11.08
C CYS A 221 12.73 17.18 10.23
N THR A 222 12.82 17.70 9.02
CA THR A 222 13.94 17.42 8.11
C THR A 222 15.19 18.20 8.52
N ALA A 223 16.35 17.81 7.99
CA ALA A 223 17.63 18.42 8.36
C ALA A 223 17.76 19.90 7.94
N ASP A 224 17.01 20.35 6.95
CA ASP A 224 16.87 21.75 6.54
C ASP A 224 15.90 22.54 7.42
N GLY A 225 15.18 21.87 8.34
CA GLY A 225 14.31 22.52 9.32
C GLY A 225 12.85 22.68 8.87
N ALA A 226 12.46 22.03 7.78
CA ALA A 226 11.08 21.93 7.32
C ALA A 226 10.36 20.74 7.97
N CYS A 227 9.03 20.80 8.04
CA CYS A 227 8.23 19.61 8.37
C CYS A 227 7.85 18.87 7.08
N SER A 228 7.97 17.54 7.09
CA SER A 228 7.66 16.64 5.97
C SER A 228 6.74 15.52 6.44
N PRO A 229 5.88 14.95 5.57
CA PRO A 229 5.23 13.68 5.85
C PRO A 229 6.26 12.60 6.18
N CYS A 230 5.89 11.65 7.03
CA CYS A 230 6.66 10.43 7.18
C CYS A 230 6.47 9.53 5.96
N THR A 231 7.50 8.75 5.65
CA THR A 231 7.57 7.81 4.51
C THR A 231 8.12 6.43 4.92
N ASP A 232 8.66 6.34 6.14
CA ASP A 232 9.10 5.11 6.79
C ASP A 232 8.63 5.10 8.25
N HIS A 233 8.28 3.93 8.78
CA HIS A 233 7.87 3.80 10.17
C HIS A 233 9.00 4.18 11.14
N ALA A 234 10.28 4.05 10.74
CA ALA A 234 11.42 4.44 11.56
C ALA A 234 11.48 5.96 11.86
N GLU A 235 10.76 6.77 11.08
CA GLU A 235 10.67 8.22 11.30
C GLU A 235 9.68 8.57 12.44
N CYS A 236 8.85 7.62 12.87
CA CYS A 236 7.91 7.74 13.98
C CYS A 236 8.40 6.88 15.17
N PRO A 237 9.40 7.32 15.96
CA PRO A 237 10.12 6.47 16.91
C PRO A 237 9.26 5.87 18.03
N ASP A 238 8.16 6.53 18.38
CA ASP A 238 7.23 6.10 19.42
C ASP A 238 5.99 5.36 18.85
N SER A 239 5.89 5.24 17.52
CA SER A 239 4.74 4.63 16.84
C SER A 239 5.12 4.07 15.46
N ALA A 240 4.34 4.40 14.43
CA ALA A 240 4.50 3.96 13.05
C ALA A 240 4.05 5.08 12.12
N CYS A 241 4.49 5.07 10.86
CA CYS A 241 3.96 5.94 9.82
C CYS A 241 2.76 5.33 9.08
N HIS A 242 1.75 6.14 8.74
CA HIS A 242 0.73 5.81 7.74
C HIS A 242 1.31 5.95 6.33
N ILE A 243 1.72 4.85 5.70
CA ILE A 243 2.48 4.89 4.43
C ILE A 243 1.60 4.49 3.23
N ALA A 244 0.51 3.76 3.44
CA ALA A 244 -0.28 3.24 2.34
C ALA A 244 -0.97 4.39 1.59
N SER A 245 -0.93 4.34 0.27
CA SER A 245 -1.40 5.44 -0.60
C SER A 245 -2.91 5.67 -0.52
N ASP A 246 -3.66 4.66 -0.08
CA ASP A 246 -5.11 4.69 0.15
C ASP A 246 -5.48 4.99 1.62
N ASP A 247 -4.50 5.15 2.51
CA ASP A 247 -4.74 5.52 3.90
C ASP A 247 -5.14 7.01 3.99
N PRO A 248 -6.28 7.35 4.61
CA PRO A 248 -6.71 8.75 4.75
C PRO A 248 -5.75 9.61 5.59
N LEU A 249 -4.87 8.99 6.38
CA LEU A 249 -3.86 9.66 7.21
C LEU A 249 -2.45 9.50 6.63
N VAL A 250 -2.29 9.20 5.33
CA VAL A 250 -0.97 9.02 4.71
C VAL A 250 -0.03 10.17 5.02
N GLY A 251 1.18 9.84 5.49
CA GLY A 251 2.20 10.79 5.93
C GLY A 251 2.11 11.21 7.40
N GLU A 252 1.08 10.81 8.15
CA GLU A 252 0.97 11.02 9.60
C GLU A 252 1.62 9.88 10.40
N CYS A 253 2.13 10.18 11.60
CA CYS A 253 2.48 9.15 12.58
C CYS A 253 1.22 8.67 13.31
N PHE A 254 1.16 7.38 13.62
CA PHE A 254 0.12 6.79 14.47
C PHE A 254 0.14 7.43 15.87
N ASP A 255 -1.01 7.48 16.55
CA ASP A 255 -1.13 8.02 17.90
C ASP A 255 -0.34 7.17 18.91
N ASN A 256 0.60 7.79 19.63
CA ASN A 256 1.44 7.14 20.65
C ASN A 256 0.64 6.56 21.83
N SER A 257 -0.63 6.96 22.00
CA SER A 257 -1.54 6.36 22.98
C SER A 257 -2.18 5.05 22.52
N ASN A 258 -2.15 4.76 21.22
CA ASN A 258 -2.71 3.56 20.60
C ASN A 258 -1.62 2.52 20.28
N VAL A 259 -0.82 2.19 21.30
CA VAL A 259 0.30 1.24 21.16
C VAL A 259 0.08 0.03 22.06
N ILE A 260 0.19 -1.17 21.48
CA ILE A 260 0.12 -2.46 22.19
C ILE A 260 1.44 -3.20 22.03
N TRP A 261 1.96 -3.73 23.13
CA TRP A 261 3.16 -4.55 23.15
C TRP A 261 2.80 -6.03 23.26
N VAL A 262 3.45 -6.87 22.44
CA VAL A 262 3.22 -8.31 22.36
C VAL A 262 4.55 -9.05 22.47
N ASP A 263 4.64 -10.02 23.39
CA ASP A 263 5.76 -10.93 23.54
C ASP A 263 5.22 -12.32 23.90
N ARG A 264 5.41 -13.29 23.01
CA ARG A 264 4.98 -14.69 23.21
C ARG A 264 5.49 -15.31 24.51
N SER A 265 6.62 -14.85 25.02
CA SER A 265 7.25 -15.37 26.25
C SER A 265 6.70 -14.74 27.54
N ALA A 266 5.82 -13.74 27.41
CA ALA A 266 5.22 -13.02 28.53
C ALA A 266 4.15 -13.84 29.28
N ILE A 267 3.78 -13.37 30.47
CA ILE A 267 2.74 -14.01 31.28
C ILE A 267 1.36 -13.61 30.75
N CYS A 268 0.62 -14.58 30.23
CA CYS A 268 -0.73 -14.39 29.70
C CYS A 268 -1.77 -14.00 30.78
N PRO A 269 -2.80 -13.20 30.42
CA PRO A 269 -3.04 -12.61 29.10
C PRO A 269 -2.19 -11.36 28.79
N GLY A 270 -1.36 -10.89 29.72
CA GLY A 270 -0.74 -9.56 29.61
C GLY A 270 -1.74 -8.42 29.72
N LEU A 271 -1.25 -7.18 29.73
CA LEU A 271 -2.05 -5.95 29.69
C LEU A 271 -1.82 -5.16 28.39
N GLY A 272 -0.96 -5.64 27.49
CA GLY A 272 -0.62 -4.94 26.26
C GLY A 272 0.31 -3.73 26.45
N THR A 273 0.86 -3.53 27.64
CA THR A 273 1.83 -2.46 27.92
C THR A 273 3.25 -2.98 27.79
N GLU A 274 4.24 -2.11 27.58
CA GLU A 274 5.65 -2.51 27.45
C GLU A 274 6.15 -3.34 28.66
N LEU A 275 5.75 -2.96 29.88
CA LEU A 275 6.11 -3.68 31.12
C LEU A 275 5.29 -4.95 31.37
N SER A 276 4.18 -5.12 30.66
CA SER A 276 3.27 -6.26 30.79
C SER A 276 2.67 -6.61 29.42
N PRO A 277 3.50 -7.04 28.45
CA PRO A 277 3.04 -7.25 27.08
C PRO A 277 2.01 -8.38 27.01
N SER A 278 1.13 -8.33 26.00
CA SER A 278 0.26 -9.46 25.65
C SER A 278 1.11 -10.65 25.21
N CYS A 279 0.67 -11.87 25.48
CA CYS A 279 1.35 -13.08 25.02
C CYS A 279 0.81 -13.64 23.69
N SER A 280 -0.15 -12.96 23.09
CA SER A 280 -0.85 -13.33 21.86
C SER A 280 -1.10 -12.08 21.01
N LEU A 281 -0.70 -12.17 19.74
CA LEU A 281 -0.98 -11.18 18.70
C LEU A 281 -2.47 -11.22 18.34
N ALA A 282 -3.05 -12.42 18.21
CA ALA A 282 -4.49 -12.57 17.96
C ALA A 282 -5.34 -11.89 19.05
N GLN A 283 -4.98 -12.05 20.32
CA GLN A 283 -5.66 -11.37 21.42
C GLN A 283 -5.46 -9.83 21.38
N ALA A 284 -4.27 -9.36 21.01
CA ALA A 284 -4.00 -7.93 20.89
C ALA A 284 -4.90 -7.27 19.84
N LEU A 285 -5.08 -7.88 18.68
CA LEU A 285 -5.92 -7.34 17.61
C LEU A 285 -7.41 -7.30 17.97
N VAL A 286 -7.91 -8.26 18.75
CA VAL A 286 -9.29 -8.23 19.26
C VAL A 286 -9.55 -7.03 20.17
N GLY A 287 -8.51 -6.48 20.79
CA GLY A 287 -8.62 -5.29 21.66
C GLY A 287 -8.68 -3.96 20.92
N ILE A 288 -8.40 -3.94 19.60
CA ILE A 288 -8.37 -2.73 18.79
C ILE A 288 -9.81 -2.31 18.44
N THR A 289 -10.12 -1.03 18.61
CA THR A 289 -11.41 -0.48 18.19
C THR A 289 -11.44 -0.32 16.67
N PRO A 290 -12.45 -0.87 15.97
CA PRO A 290 -12.59 -0.64 14.53
C PRO A 290 -12.69 0.85 14.19
N GLY A 291 -12.01 1.27 13.13
CA GLY A 291 -11.91 2.66 12.70
C GLY A 291 -10.87 3.52 13.45
N GLU A 292 -10.17 2.96 14.44
CA GLU A 292 -8.96 3.57 15.02
C GLU A 292 -7.69 2.96 14.41
N SER A 293 -6.63 3.75 14.39
CA SER A 293 -5.30 3.34 13.96
C SER A 293 -4.44 2.95 15.17
N TRP A 294 -3.87 1.75 15.16
CA TRP A 294 -3.10 1.20 16.27
C TRP A 294 -1.74 0.64 15.84
N VAL A 295 -0.76 0.71 16.75
CA VAL A 295 0.55 0.07 16.57
C VAL A 295 0.64 -1.15 17.48
N VAL A 296 1.15 -2.25 16.95
CA VAL A 296 1.45 -3.46 17.69
C VAL A 296 2.96 -3.75 17.59
N HIS A 297 3.69 -3.55 18.67
CA HIS A 297 5.10 -3.98 18.75
C HIS A 297 5.18 -5.46 19.09
N ALA A 298 5.58 -6.27 18.12
CA ALA A 298 5.72 -7.72 18.27
C ALA A 298 7.18 -8.11 18.52
N GLN A 299 7.44 -8.68 19.70
CA GLN A 299 8.76 -9.16 20.09
C GLN A 299 9.04 -10.55 19.49
N GLY A 300 10.24 -10.73 18.95
CA GLY A 300 10.75 -11.99 18.45
C GLY A 300 11.26 -12.90 19.57
N GLY A 301 11.45 -14.18 19.24
CA GLY A 301 11.77 -15.23 20.20
C GLY A 301 10.96 -16.49 19.90
N THR A 302 10.12 -16.91 20.84
CA THR A 302 9.19 -18.04 20.64
C THR A 302 8.17 -17.70 19.54
N PRO A 303 7.93 -18.58 18.54
CA PRO A 303 6.93 -18.34 17.51
C PRO A 303 5.50 -18.16 18.06
N TYR A 304 4.74 -17.33 17.37
CA TYR A 304 3.31 -17.14 17.54
C TYR A 304 2.57 -18.22 16.74
N ASP A 305 2.35 -19.38 17.38
CA ASP A 305 1.57 -20.49 16.81
C ASP A 305 0.06 -20.21 16.93
N GLU A 306 -0.44 -19.23 16.19
CA GLU A 306 -1.84 -18.80 16.24
C GLU A 306 -2.34 -18.28 14.90
N HIS A 307 -3.66 -18.22 14.75
CA HIS A 307 -4.36 -17.58 13.65
C HIS A 307 -4.73 -16.15 14.04
N VAL A 308 -4.27 -15.17 13.26
CA VAL A 308 -4.51 -13.74 13.51
C VAL A 308 -5.51 -13.21 12.49
N ILE A 309 -6.54 -12.51 12.96
CA ILE A 309 -7.57 -11.90 12.11
C ILE A 309 -7.53 -10.37 12.31
N ALA A 310 -7.35 -9.65 11.22
CA ALA A 310 -7.55 -8.21 11.12
C ALA A 310 -8.86 -7.94 10.36
N ASP A 311 -9.86 -7.39 11.04
CA ASP A 311 -11.16 -7.08 10.44
C ASP A 311 -11.62 -5.67 10.84
N GLY A 312 -11.62 -4.76 9.87
CA GLY A 312 -12.08 -3.38 10.03
C GLY A 312 -11.14 -2.50 10.85
N VAL A 313 -9.86 -2.89 10.95
CA VAL A 313 -8.84 -2.19 11.74
C VAL A 313 -7.73 -1.64 10.85
N THR A 314 -7.17 -0.50 11.25
CA THR A 314 -5.91 0.02 10.69
C THR A 314 -4.82 -0.27 11.71
N VAL A 315 -3.89 -1.18 11.38
CA VAL A 315 -2.89 -1.64 12.34
C VAL A 315 -1.50 -1.74 11.72
N ALA A 316 -0.50 -1.21 12.40
CA ALA A 316 0.90 -1.44 12.07
C ALA A 316 1.52 -2.46 13.04
N ILE A 317 1.95 -3.61 12.53
CA ILE A 317 2.62 -4.66 13.30
C ILE A 317 4.12 -4.55 13.07
N LEU A 318 4.83 -4.01 14.07
CA LEU A 318 6.26 -3.72 14.01
C LEU A 318 7.05 -4.78 14.78
N GLY A 319 7.93 -5.49 14.08
CA GLY A 319 8.73 -6.57 14.62
C GLY A 319 10.05 -6.12 15.22
N SER A 320 10.33 -6.54 16.46
CA SER A 320 11.65 -6.41 17.11
C SER A 320 12.25 -7.78 17.33
N GLY A 321 13.50 -8.02 16.91
CA GLY A 321 14.13 -9.34 17.06
C GLY A 321 13.51 -10.44 16.18
N VAL A 322 12.81 -10.05 15.11
CA VAL A 322 12.24 -10.92 14.07
C VAL A 322 11.15 -11.88 14.59
N PRO A 323 9.98 -11.36 15.00
CA PRO A 323 8.82 -12.19 15.36
C PRO A 323 8.40 -13.11 14.22
N GLN A 324 7.94 -14.30 14.59
CA GLN A 324 7.55 -15.36 13.66
C GLN A 324 6.10 -15.78 13.94
N LEU A 325 5.23 -15.63 12.97
CA LEU A 325 3.84 -16.08 12.99
C LEU A 325 3.73 -17.37 12.16
N THR A 326 3.35 -18.47 12.81
CA THR A 326 3.42 -19.83 12.22
C THR A 326 2.07 -20.44 11.87
N GLY A 327 0.98 -19.75 12.19
CA GLY A 327 -0.38 -20.30 12.08
C GLY A 327 -0.75 -21.20 13.26
N GLU A 328 -2.04 -21.42 13.45
CA GLU A 328 -2.54 -22.28 14.54
C GLU A 328 -2.50 -23.76 14.14
N PRO A 329 -1.74 -24.62 14.85
CA PRO A 329 -1.68 -26.03 14.52
C PRO A 329 -3.03 -26.72 14.63
N GLY A 330 -3.44 -27.38 13.56
CA GLY A 330 -4.73 -28.06 13.42
C GLY A 330 -5.82 -27.20 12.77
N LEU A 331 -5.59 -25.90 12.61
CA LEU A 331 -6.47 -25.01 11.88
C LEU A 331 -6.00 -24.93 10.42
N ASN A 332 -6.84 -25.30 9.45
CA ASN A 332 -6.49 -25.24 8.03
C ASN A 332 -6.73 -23.83 7.46
N ASP A 333 -6.37 -22.79 8.21
CA ASP A 333 -6.54 -21.39 7.84
C ASP A 333 -5.19 -20.70 7.71
N ALA A 334 -5.16 -19.54 7.05
CA ALA A 334 -3.96 -18.74 6.90
C ALA A 334 -3.38 -18.32 8.26
N SER A 335 -2.09 -18.03 8.34
CA SER A 335 -1.51 -17.54 9.61
C SER A 335 -2.04 -16.14 9.96
N LEU A 336 -2.16 -15.27 8.96
CA LEU A 336 -2.78 -13.94 9.06
C LEU A 336 -3.91 -13.82 8.04
N SER A 337 -5.12 -13.48 8.50
CA SER A 337 -6.27 -13.17 7.66
C SER A 337 -6.64 -11.69 7.77
N ILE A 338 -6.64 -10.99 6.63
CA ILE A 338 -7.08 -9.61 6.50
C ILE A 338 -8.45 -9.65 5.86
N VAL A 339 -9.50 -9.41 6.65
CA VAL A 339 -10.89 -9.42 6.18
C VAL A 339 -11.25 -8.06 5.59
N SER A 340 -10.85 -6.98 6.28
CA SER A 340 -11.01 -5.60 5.83
C SER A 340 -10.10 -4.69 6.67
N GLY A 341 -9.88 -3.45 6.23
CA GLY A 341 -8.99 -2.47 6.89
C GLY A 341 -7.59 -2.43 6.27
N THR A 342 -6.62 -1.89 6.99
CA THR A 342 -5.24 -1.71 6.51
C THR A 342 -4.26 -2.33 7.49
N VAL A 343 -3.41 -3.24 7.01
CA VAL A 343 -2.38 -3.90 7.83
C VAL A 343 -1.00 -3.55 7.29
N TYR A 344 -0.19 -2.91 8.13
CA TYR A 344 1.23 -2.70 7.88
C TYR A 344 2.04 -3.79 8.61
N LEU A 345 2.96 -4.45 7.91
CA LEU A 345 3.92 -5.40 8.50
C LEU A 345 5.32 -4.86 8.31
N GLN A 346 6.08 -4.68 9.39
CA GLN A 346 7.50 -4.34 9.31
C GLN A 346 8.35 -5.31 10.13
N GLY A 347 9.34 -5.96 9.52
CA GLY A 347 10.25 -6.85 10.26
C GLY A 347 9.59 -8.11 10.82
N VAL A 348 8.46 -8.54 10.24
CA VAL A 348 7.70 -9.73 10.68
C VAL A 348 7.93 -10.89 9.71
N ARG A 349 8.05 -12.11 10.24
CA ARG A 349 8.07 -13.34 9.44
C ARG A 349 6.76 -14.09 9.59
N VAL A 350 6.08 -14.38 8.49
CA VAL A 350 4.92 -15.28 8.44
C VAL A 350 5.35 -16.57 7.75
N ARG A 351 5.48 -17.66 8.51
CA ARG A 351 6.19 -18.83 7.97
C ARG A 351 5.72 -20.18 8.48
N ASP A 352 6.08 -21.22 7.74
CA ASP A 352 5.91 -22.61 8.15
C ASP A 352 4.46 -23.00 8.52
N ASN A 353 3.45 -22.34 7.92
CA ASN A 353 2.07 -22.83 7.99
C ASN A 353 1.92 -24.05 7.09
N LEU A 354 2.21 -25.22 7.64
CA LEU A 354 2.20 -26.49 6.91
C LEU A 354 0.80 -27.02 6.57
N GLN A 355 -0.25 -26.20 6.75
CA GLN A 355 -1.63 -26.61 6.55
C GLN A 355 -2.40 -25.68 5.61
N SER A 356 -1.88 -24.48 5.31
CA SER A 356 -2.59 -23.45 4.57
C SER A 356 -1.64 -22.37 4.05
N HIS A 357 -2.19 -21.18 3.78
CA HIS A 357 -1.48 -20.00 3.30
C HIS A 357 -0.70 -19.30 4.43
N GLY A 358 0.29 -18.48 4.06
CA GLY A 358 0.91 -17.55 5.01
C GLY A 358 -0.08 -16.44 5.37
N ILE A 359 -0.46 -15.64 4.37
CA ILE A 359 -1.39 -14.52 4.51
C ILE A 359 -2.58 -14.73 3.57
N ALA A 360 -3.80 -14.54 4.07
CA ALA A 360 -5.01 -14.45 3.27
C ALA A 360 -5.58 -13.03 3.31
N CYS A 361 -5.93 -12.46 2.16
CA CYS A 361 -6.62 -11.19 2.07
C CYS A 361 -8.01 -11.36 1.42
N GLY A 362 -9.03 -11.09 2.22
CA GLY A 362 -10.46 -11.08 1.88
C GLY A 362 -11.05 -9.68 1.74
N GLY A 363 -10.20 -8.65 1.72
CA GLY A 363 -10.53 -7.26 1.48
C GLY A 363 -9.55 -6.33 2.20
N GLY A 364 -9.44 -5.08 1.73
CA GLY A 364 -8.59 -4.06 2.35
C GLY A 364 -7.18 -4.01 1.79
N THR A 365 -6.24 -3.61 2.64
CA THR A 365 -4.89 -3.21 2.24
C THR A 365 -3.81 -3.92 3.07
N LEU A 366 -2.82 -4.48 2.40
CA LEU A 366 -1.63 -5.07 2.99
C LEU A 366 -0.40 -4.30 2.53
N TRP A 367 0.32 -3.69 3.47
CA TRP A 367 1.60 -3.06 3.24
C TRP A 367 2.69 -3.82 3.97
N MET A 368 3.61 -4.44 3.24
CA MET A 368 4.73 -5.19 3.83
C MET A 368 6.04 -4.45 3.55
N ASP A 369 6.81 -4.22 4.60
CA ASP A 369 8.16 -3.66 4.52
C ASP A 369 9.14 -4.53 5.30
N GLN A 370 10.31 -4.86 4.73
CA GLN A 370 11.34 -5.65 5.43
C GLN A 370 10.80 -6.91 6.13
N SER A 371 9.78 -7.53 5.54
CA SER A 371 9.05 -8.66 6.10
C SER A 371 9.20 -9.88 5.18
N GLU A 372 8.91 -11.07 5.70
CA GLU A 372 9.13 -12.34 5.00
C GLU A 372 7.89 -13.22 5.09
N VAL A 373 7.48 -13.83 3.97
CA VAL A 373 6.43 -14.87 3.92
C VAL A 373 7.00 -16.12 3.28
N ARG A 374 7.19 -17.20 4.06
CA ARG A 374 7.89 -18.39 3.55
C ARG A 374 7.47 -19.74 4.11
N GLY A 375 7.75 -20.82 3.38
CA GLY A 375 7.63 -22.18 3.91
C GLY A 375 6.19 -22.63 4.18
N ASN A 376 5.20 -21.94 3.62
CA ASN A 376 3.79 -22.32 3.77
C ASN A 376 3.42 -23.44 2.79
N ASP A 377 2.49 -24.33 3.15
CA ASP A 377 2.11 -25.47 2.29
C ASP A 377 1.36 -24.99 1.04
N GLU A 378 0.54 -23.95 1.17
CA GLU A 378 -0.15 -23.33 0.05
C GLU A 378 0.58 -22.05 -0.41
N TYR A 379 -0.15 -21.07 -0.95
CA TYR A 379 0.43 -19.79 -1.35
C TYR A 379 1.02 -19.02 -0.16
N GLY A 380 2.10 -18.27 -0.40
CA GLY A 380 2.58 -17.28 0.56
C GLY A 380 1.50 -16.25 0.87
N ILE A 381 0.98 -15.57 -0.16
CA ILE A 381 -0.10 -14.59 -0.07
C ILE A 381 -1.25 -15.02 -0.99
N TYR A 382 -2.47 -15.11 -0.45
CA TYR A 382 -3.64 -15.61 -1.17
C TYR A 382 -4.83 -14.65 -1.06
N LEU A 383 -5.41 -14.26 -2.19
CA LEU A 383 -6.55 -13.34 -2.23
C LEU A 383 -7.83 -14.08 -2.60
N THR A 384 -8.87 -13.86 -1.80
CA THR A 384 -10.24 -14.34 -2.08
C THR A 384 -11.14 -13.26 -2.69
N SER A 385 -10.69 -12.02 -2.69
CA SER A 385 -11.39 -10.83 -3.19
C SER A 385 -10.36 -9.74 -3.53
N PRO A 386 -10.78 -8.63 -4.17
CA PRO A 386 -9.90 -7.50 -4.40
C PRO A 386 -9.26 -6.98 -3.11
N CYS A 387 -7.93 -6.84 -3.12
CA CYS A 387 -7.14 -6.19 -2.08
C CYS A 387 -6.03 -5.35 -2.72
N GLU A 388 -5.62 -4.30 -2.03
CA GLU A 388 -4.45 -3.50 -2.39
C GLU A 388 -3.23 -4.06 -1.65
N ILE A 389 -2.21 -4.52 -2.36
CA ILE A 389 -1.03 -5.15 -1.77
C ILE A 389 0.21 -4.41 -2.23
N THR A 390 1.01 -3.95 -1.28
CA THR A 390 2.36 -3.46 -1.52
C THR A 390 3.37 -4.30 -0.76
N VAL A 391 4.35 -4.85 -1.48
CA VAL A 391 5.49 -5.55 -0.92
C VAL A 391 6.72 -4.73 -1.24
N ARG A 392 7.32 -4.12 -0.21
CA ARG A 392 8.48 -3.24 -0.31
C ARG A 392 9.66 -3.84 0.44
N ARG A 393 10.84 -3.96 -0.17
CA ARG A 393 12.05 -4.49 0.52
C ARG A 393 11.80 -5.79 1.30
N ALA A 394 10.91 -6.63 0.79
CA ALA A 394 10.34 -7.78 1.49
C ALA A 394 10.33 -9.00 0.59
N GLY A 395 10.20 -10.18 1.18
CA GLY A 395 10.32 -11.47 0.49
C GLY A 395 9.09 -12.36 0.63
N VAL A 396 8.66 -12.95 -0.48
CA VAL A 396 7.67 -14.04 -0.52
C VAL A 396 8.32 -15.23 -1.23
N HIS A 397 8.77 -16.24 -0.49
CA HIS A 397 9.58 -17.30 -1.08
C HIS A 397 9.40 -18.67 -0.46
N SER A 398 9.78 -19.72 -1.21
CA SER A 398 9.79 -21.10 -0.69
C SER A 398 8.42 -21.57 -0.17
N ASN A 399 7.33 -21.07 -0.74
CA ASN A 399 5.97 -21.53 -0.45
C ASN A 399 5.56 -22.59 -1.47
N ALA A 400 5.10 -23.75 -1.02
CA ALA A 400 4.88 -24.90 -1.90
C ALA A 400 3.70 -24.69 -2.86
N GLY A 401 2.66 -23.94 -2.45
CA GLY A 401 1.47 -23.70 -3.29
C GLY A 401 1.62 -22.59 -4.34
N GLY A 402 2.68 -21.77 -4.26
CA GLY A 402 2.89 -20.60 -5.10
C GLY A 402 3.26 -19.37 -4.26
N GLY A 403 3.67 -18.27 -4.90
CA GLY A 403 4.08 -17.06 -4.18
C GLY A 403 2.88 -16.21 -3.77
N ILE A 404 2.33 -15.49 -4.74
CA ILE A 404 1.24 -14.54 -4.57
C ILE A 404 0.12 -14.89 -5.56
N ARG A 405 -1.11 -15.08 -5.07
CA ARG A 405 -2.30 -15.14 -5.92
C ARG A 405 -3.12 -13.87 -5.75
N GLN A 406 -3.07 -12.99 -6.74
CA GLN A 406 -3.82 -11.74 -6.77
C GLN A 406 -5.15 -11.93 -7.53
N PHE A 407 -6.27 -11.51 -6.94
CA PHE A 407 -7.59 -11.52 -7.58
C PHE A 407 -8.28 -10.17 -7.40
N GLY A 408 -8.30 -9.33 -8.45
CA GLY A 408 -8.72 -7.93 -8.35
C GLY A 408 -7.68 -7.04 -7.66
N GLY A 409 -7.99 -5.75 -7.49
CA GLY A 409 -7.16 -4.78 -6.75
C GLY A 409 -5.81 -4.48 -7.41
N THR A 410 -4.89 -3.90 -6.64
CA THR A 410 -3.50 -3.61 -7.08
C THR A 410 -2.49 -4.50 -6.36
N LEU A 411 -1.47 -4.94 -7.10
CA LEU A 411 -0.25 -5.55 -6.57
C LEU A 411 0.95 -4.67 -6.93
N VAL A 412 1.63 -4.12 -5.94
CA VAL A 412 2.88 -3.37 -6.07
C VAL A 412 4.01 -4.18 -5.46
N LEU A 413 5.04 -4.47 -6.27
CA LEU A 413 6.32 -5.02 -5.84
C LEU A 413 7.38 -3.95 -6.06
N ASP A 414 7.96 -3.46 -4.97
CA ASP A 414 8.93 -2.37 -4.96
C ASP A 414 10.20 -2.81 -4.23
N ASN A 415 11.29 -3.06 -4.96
CA ASN A 415 12.49 -3.70 -4.40
C ASN A 415 12.15 -4.99 -3.63
N ALA A 416 11.32 -5.86 -4.20
CA ALA A 416 10.84 -7.05 -3.53
C ALA A 416 11.39 -8.35 -4.14
N VAL A 417 11.26 -9.44 -3.38
CA VAL A 417 11.63 -10.79 -3.81
C VAL A 417 10.39 -11.68 -3.84
N VAL A 418 10.14 -12.34 -4.98
CA VAL A 418 9.16 -13.42 -5.09
C VAL A 418 9.81 -14.64 -5.73
N ALA A 419 10.32 -15.57 -4.91
CA ALA A 419 11.28 -16.54 -5.39
C ALA A 419 11.09 -17.96 -4.85
N ARG A 420 11.54 -18.96 -5.62
CA ARG A 420 11.49 -20.37 -5.20
C ARG A 420 10.13 -20.84 -4.69
N ASN A 421 9.04 -20.27 -5.21
CA ASN A 421 7.70 -20.71 -4.89
C ASN A 421 7.23 -21.75 -5.92
N GLY A 422 6.30 -22.60 -5.49
CA GLY A 422 5.84 -23.74 -6.29
C GLY A 422 6.78 -24.94 -6.20
N ASP A 423 6.29 -26.08 -6.68
CA ASP A 423 6.97 -27.38 -6.70
C ASP A 423 6.83 -28.11 -8.06
N GLY A 424 6.48 -27.35 -9.10
CA GLY A 424 6.18 -27.82 -10.46
C GLY A 424 4.79 -28.44 -10.61
N SER A 425 4.04 -28.56 -9.52
CA SER A 425 2.69 -29.14 -9.50
C SER A 425 1.60 -28.21 -8.95
N ARG A 426 2.00 -27.04 -8.42
CA ARG A 426 1.10 -26.02 -7.86
C ARG A 426 1.30 -24.64 -8.53
N GLY A 427 0.89 -23.56 -7.86
CA GLY A 427 0.86 -22.21 -8.41
C GLY A 427 2.24 -21.62 -8.75
N PRO A 428 2.27 -20.59 -9.62
CA PRO A 428 3.49 -19.87 -10.00
C PRO A 428 3.96 -18.93 -8.87
N ALA A 429 5.03 -18.17 -9.14
CA ALA A 429 5.44 -17.05 -8.28
C ALA A 429 4.30 -16.03 -8.09
N ILE A 430 3.68 -15.59 -9.18
CA ILE A 430 2.59 -14.62 -9.19
C ILE A 430 1.50 -15.09 -10.14
N ASN A 431 0.30 -15.26 -9.62
CA ASN A 431 -0.90 -15.52 -10.38
C ASN A 431 -1.82 -14.30 -10.26
N ALA A 432 -1.80 -13.43 -11.27
CA ALA A 432 -2.50 -12.14 -11.28
C ALA A 432 -3.76 -12.20 -12.13
N GLN A 433 -4.93 -12.05 -11.50
CA GLN A 433 -6.22 -12.14 -12.18
C GLN A 433 -7.02 -10.85 -11.94
N PHE A 434 -7.42 -10.19 -13.03
CA PHE A 434 -8.25 -8.98 -13.01
C PHE A 434 -7.67 -7.83 -12.16
N SER A 435 -6.34 -7.74 -12.06
CA SER A 435 -5.63 -6.83 -11.15
C SER A 435 -4.72 -5.85 -11.90
N ASP A 436 -4.43 -4.70 -11.28
CA ASP A 436 -3.32 -3.83 -11.70
C ASP A 436 -2.02 -4.30 -11.03
N VAL A 437 -0.93 -4.43 -11.78
CA VAL A 437 0.32 -5.02 -11.33
C VAL A 437 1.46 -4.07 -11.64
N GLN A 438 2.19 -3.64 -10.62
CA GLN A 438 3.36 -2.76 -10.75
C GLN A 438 4.56 -3.46 -10.12
N ILE A 439 5.53 -3.84 -10.94
CA ILE A 439 6.73 -4.52 -10.50
C ILE A 439 7.92 -3.65 -10.86
N LEU A 440 8.60 -3.14 -9.86
CA LEU A 440 9.74 -2.24 -10.01
C LEU A 440 10.92 -2.79 -9.23
N TYR A 441 12.07 -2.86 -9.91
CA TYR A 441 13.34 -3.25 -9.29
C TYR A 441 13.23 -4.51 -8.42
N SER A 442 12.48 -5.51 -8.87
CA SER A 442 12.16 -6.69 -8.07
C SER A 442 12.79 -7.95 -8.68
N THR A 443 13.05 -8.95 -7.83
CA THR A 443 13.61 -10.23 -8.26
C THR A 443 12.57 -11.34 -8.12
N ILE A 444 12.14 -11.87 -9.26
CA ILE A 444 11.23 -13.00 -9.36
C ILE A 444 12.01 -14.19 -9.93
N ALA A 445 12.53 -15.06 -9.07
CA ALA A 445 13.57 -16.02 -9.46
C ALA A 445 13.36 -17.44 -8.93
N GLY A 446 13.70 -18.44 -9.75
CA GLY A 446 13.77 -19.85 -9.35
C GLY A 446 12.45 -20.46 -8.90
N ASN A 447 11.33 -19.90 -9.35
CA ASN A 447 9.99 -20.43 -9.09
C ASN A 447 9.72 -21.65 -9.99
N ASP A 448 8.84 -22.55 -9.56
CA ASP A 448 8.51 -23.80 -10.26
C ASP A 448 6.99 -23.97 -10.28
N GLY A 449 6.35 -23.26 -11.22
CA GLY A 449 4.90 -23.18 -11.32
C GLY A 449 4.34 -24.22 -12.29
N VAL A 450 3.06 -24.59 -12.16
CA VAL A 450 2.40 -25.37 -13.21
C VAL A 450 2.29 -24.51 -14.46
N GLY A 451 3.05 -24.87 -15.50
CA GLY A 451 3.07 -24.14 -16.76
C GLY A 451 4.21 -23.13 -16.78
N ASN A 452 3.88 -21.84 -16.76
CA ASN A 452 4.87 -20.77 -16.63
C ASN A 452 5.23 -20.56 -15.16
N ASP A 453 6.52 -20.50 -14.87
CA ASP A 453 7.04 -20.55 -13.50
C ASP A 453 6.75 -19.30 -12.66
N SER A 454 6.85 -18.13 -13.29
CA SER A 454 6.93 -16.87 -12.55
C SER A 454 5.65 -16.05 -12.64
N LEU A 455 5.22 -15.68 -13.84
CA LEU A 455 4.07 -14.79 -14.04
C LEU A 455 2.99 -15.49 -14.85
N GLN A 456 1.80 -15.58 -14.26
CA GLN A 456 0.57 -15.99 -14.95
C GLN A 456 -0.46 -14.89 -14.80
N CYS A 457 -1.06 -14.49 -15.91
CA CYS A 457 -1.99 -13.35 -15.94
C CYS A 457 -3.33 -13.75 -16.53
N LEU A 458 -4.41 -13.20 -15.99
CA LEU A 458 -5.74 -13.24 -16.59
C LEU A 458 -6.34 -11.85 -16.51
N THR A 459 -6.30 -11.11 -17.63
CA THR A 459 -6.82 -9.72 -17.68
C THR A 459 -6.13 -8.79 -16.66
N ALA A 460 -4.88 -9.08 -16.29
CA ALA A 460 -4.09 -8.17 -15.48
C ALA A 460 -3.53 -7.02 -16.33
N THR A 461 -3.38 -5.83 -15.77
CA THR A 461 -2.73 -4.69 -16.43
C THR A 461 -1.57 -4.17 -15.60
N GLY A 462 -0.79 -3.23 -16.14
CA GLY A 462 0.24 -2.52 -15.40
C GLY A 462 1.62 -2.66 -16.01
N THR A 463 2.67 -2.63 -15.18
CA THR A 463 4.06 -2.50 -15.62
C THR A 463 5.00 -3.47 -14.90
N VAL A 464 6.02 -3.92 -15.62
CA VAL A 464 7.18 -4.64 -15.08
C VAL A 464 8.42 -3.95 -15.59
N ARG A 465 9.23 -3.38 -14.68
CA ARG A 465 10.40 -2.58 -15.05
C ARG A 465 11.59 -2.83 -14.14
N ASN A 466 12.79 -2.74 -14.73
CA ASN A 466 14.07 -2.85 -14.00
C ASN A 466 14.19 -4.14 -13.17
N SER A 467 13.51 -5.22 -13.57
CA SER A 467 13.30 -6.41 -12.76
C SER A 467 13.93 -7.66 -13.37
N ILE A 468 14.22 -8.66 -12.52
CA ILE A 468 14.63 -10.01 -12.95
C ILE A 468 13.40 -10.92 -12.92
N VAL A 469 13.16 -11.65 -14.02
CA VAL A 469 12.12 -12.68 -14.07
C VAL A 469 12.69 -13.97 -14.67
N GLN A 470 12.93 -14.96 -13.80
CA GLN A 470 13.52 -16.25 -14.14
C GLN A 470 12.85 -17.41 -13.39
N GLY A 471 12.61 -18.50 -14.11
CA GLY A 471 12.00 -19.72 -13.62
C GLY A 471 13.04 -20.80 -13.43
N MET A 472 12.67 -21.88 -12.75
CA MET A 472 13.46 -23.11 -12.74
C MET A 472 13.69 -23.62 -14.17
N ASP A 473 12.68 -23.50 -15.02
CA ASP A 473 12.75 -23.74 -16.45
C ASP A 473 12.62 -22.44 -17.25
N THR A 474 13.04 -22.46 -18.52
CA THR A 474 12.80 -21.33 -19.43
C THR A 474 11.31 -21.18 -19.72
N GLY A 475 10.82 -19.94 -19.76
CA GLY A 475 9.39 -19.68 -19.97
C GLY A 475 8.69 -19.23 -18.70
N SER A 476 9.31 -18.32 -17.95
CA SER A 476 8.76 -17.70 -16.76
C SER A 476 7.42 -17.00 -16.93
N VAL A 477 7.12 -16.45 -18.11
CA VAL A 477 5.99 -15.53 -18.31
C VAL A 477 4.97 -16.12 -19.28
N ASP A 478 3.72 -16.20 -18.84
CA ASP A 478 2.58 -16.64 -19.66
C ASP A 478 2.29 -15.64 -20.79
N LEU A 479 1.85 -16.14 -21.95
CA LEU A 479 1.42 -15.34 -23.09
C LEU A 479 0.27 -14.39 -22.75
N ASP A 480 -0.59 -14.77 -21.80
CA ASP A 480 -1.70 -13.93 -21.35
C ASP A 480 -1.24 -12.69 -20.57
N CYS A 481 0.06 -12.60 -20.19
CA CYS A 481 0.66 -11.41 -19.59
C CYS A 481 1.05 -10.32 -20.61
N PHE A 482 0.78 -10.48 -21.92
CA PHE A 482 1.16 -9.51 -22.95
C PHE A 482 0.51 -8.12 -22.81
N VAL A 483 -0.48 -8.01 -21.94
CA VAL A 483 -1.16 -6.76 -21.57
C VAL A 483 -0.37 -5.93 -20.55
N LEU A 484 0.63 -6.50 -19.89
CA LEU A 484 1.58 -5.75 -19.05
C LEU A 484 2.64 -5.08 -19.93
N ASP A 485 3.07 -3.88 -19.53
CA ASP A 485 4.17 -3.18 -20.18
C ASP A 485 5.51 -3.57 -19.56
N PHE A 486 6.37 -4.22 -20.35
CA PHE A 486 7.70 -4.65 -19.93
C PHE A 486 8.77 -3.69 -20.48
N SER A 487 9.65 -3.18 -19.62
CA SER A 487 10.77 -2.34 -20.00
C SER A 487 12.02 -2.60 -19.16
N THR A 488 13.20 -2.55 -19.77
CA THR A 488 14.50 -2.63 -19.06
C THR A 488 14.60 -3.79 -18.05
N ASN A 489 14.13 -4.98 -18.44
CA ASN A 489 14.12 -6.18 -17.58
C ASN A 489 15.14 -7.22 -18.04
N ALA A 490 15.52 -8.12 -17.13
CA ALA A 490 16.24 -9.35 -17.42
C ALA A 490 15.28 -10.55 -17.34
N ILE A 491 14.88 -11.12 -18.48
CA ILE A 491 13.77 -12.11 -18.54
C ILE A 491 14.15 -13.34 -19.36
N ASP A 492 13.89 -14.53 -18.83
CA ASP A 492 14.21 -15.82 -19.49
C ASP A 492 13.25 -16.22 -20.63
N THR A 493 12.19 -15.43 -20.81
CA THR A 493 11.15 -15.60 -21.81
C THR A 493 11.34 -14.53 -22.88
N PRO A 494 12.02 -14.86 -24.01
CA PRO A 494 12.53 -13.83 -24.92
C PRO A 494 11.48 -12.87 -25.50
N SER A 495 10.21 -13.30 -25.58
CA SER A 495 9.10 -12.49 -26.08
C SER A 495 8.68 -11.35 -25.13
N PHE A 496 9.13 -11.38 -23.87
CA PHE A 496 8.69 -10.47 -22.80
C PHE A 496 9.80 -9.58 -22.24
N VAL A 497 10.99 -9.64 -22.81
CA VAL A 497 12.16 -8.87 -22.37
C VAL A 497 11.89 -7.36 -22.29
N GLY A 498 10.97 -6.86 -23.11
CA GLY A 498 10.60 -5.45 -23.15
C GLY A 498 11.51 -4.63 -24.07
N ALA A 499 11.23 -3.33 -24.18
CA ALA A 499 12.14 -2.41 -24.82
C ALA A 499 13.43 -2.31 -23.99
N ASP A 500 14.57 -2.53 -24.64
CA ASP A 500 15.92 -2.41 -24.06
C ASP A 500 16.25 -3.36 -22.90
N GLY A 501 15.42 -4.38 -22.66
CA GLY A 501 15.76 -5.47 -21.74
C GLY A 501 16.76 -6.47 -22.33
N VAL A 502 17.14 -7.46 -21.53
CA VAL A 502 18.01 -8.58 -21.93
C VAL A 502 17.31 -9.92 -21.75
N ALA A 503 17.39 -10.77 -22.78
CA ALA A 503 17.02 -12.17 -22.67
C ALA A 503 18.11 -12.91 -21.89
N VAL A 504 17.72 -13.61 -20.83
CA VAL A 504 18.65 -14.32 -19.94
C VAL A 504 18.41 -15.83 -19.99
N ASP A 505 19.36 -16.59 -19.45
CA ASP A 505 19.19 -18.03 -19.27
C ASP A 505 18.21 -18.32 -18.10
N ALA A 506 17.83 -19.60 -17.95
CA ALA A 506 17.05 -20.06 -16.80
C ALA A 506 17.80 -19.83 -15.48
N TYR A 507 17.07 -19.92 -14.36
CA TYR A 507 17.60 -19.66 -13.03
C TYR A 507 18.87 -20.47 -12.69
N ASP A 508 19.90 -19.75 -12.23
CA ASP A 508 21.10 -20.33 -11.62
C ASP A 508 21.25 -19.80 -10.18
N PRO A 509 21.16 -20.66 -9.14
CA PRO A 509 21.31 -20.22 -7.75
C PRO A 509 22.69 -19.61 -7.46
N GLN A 510 23.72 -19.86 -8.29
CA GLN A 510 25.05 -19.30 -8.10
C GLN A 510 25.16 -17.80 -8.42
N TRP A 511 24.11 -17.20 -9.00
CA TRP A 511 24.01 -15.76 -9.21
C TRP A 511 23.53 -14.99 -7.98
N PHE A 512 23.05 -15.70 -6.94
CA PHE A 512 22.47 -15.09 -5.74
C PHE A 512 23.23 -15.51 -4.47
N ALA A 513 23.21 -14.64 -3.45
CA ALA A 513 24.02 -14.82 -2.24
C ALA A 513 23.59 -16.03 -1.38
N ASP A 514 22.31 -16.12 -1.02
CA ASP A 514 21.73 -17.24 -0.25
C ASP A 514 20.23 -17.40 -0.59
N PRO A 515 19.91 -17.89 -1.80
CA PRO A 515 18.53 -17.98 -2.27
C PRO A 515 17.70 -19.00 -1.47
N GLU A 516 18.32 -19.90 -0.70
CA GLU A 516 17.59 -20.83 0.18
C GLU A 516 16.96 -20.11 1.38
N GLU A 517 17.63 -19.07 1.88
CA GLU A 517 17.15 -18.24 2.99
C GLU A 517 16.48 -16.94 2.53
N GLY A 518 16.26 -16.75 1.22
CA GLY A 518 15.59 -15.57 0.68
C GLY A 518 16.51 -14.39 0.35
N ASP A 519 17.84 -14.56 0.41
CA ASP A 519 18.82 -13.52 0.05
C ASP A 519 19.14 -13.59 -1.44
N PHE A 520 18.47 -12.73 -2.22
CA PHE A 520 18.61 -12.63 -3.66
C PHE A 520 19.49 -11.46 -4.10
N ARG A 521 20.39 -10.99 -3.23
CA ARG A 521 21.46 -10.07 -3.65
C ARG A 521 22.33 -10.72 -4.71
N ILE A 522 22.60 -9.97 -5.77
CA ILE A 522 23.39 -10.44 -6.91
C ILE A 522 24.83 -10.66 -6.45
N VAL A 523 25.37 -11.85 -6.73
CA VAL A 523 26.78 -12.16 -6.52
C VAL A 523 27.45 -12.47 -7.86
N ASN A 524 28.77 -12.39 -7.89
CA ASN A 524 29.57 -12.68 -9.10
C ASN A 524 29.21 -11.80 -10.31
N ALA A 525 28.87 -10.53 -10.08
CA ALA A 525 28.37 -9.57 -11.07
C ALA A 525 29.04 -9.57 -12.46
N PRO A 526 30.37 -9.71 -12.63
CA PRO A 526 30.98 -9.76 -13.97
C PRO A 526 30.52 -10.94 -14.83
N PHE A 527 29.86 -11.93 -14.24
CA PHE A 527 29.40 -13.15 -14.88
C PHE A 527 27.87 -13.28 -14.90
N THR A 528 27.13 -12.33 -14.32
CA THR A 528 25.67 -12.33 -14.40
C THR A 528 25.20 -11.57 -15.63
N GLN A 529 23.99 -11.88 -16.08
CA GLN A 529 23.37 -11.26 -17.26
C GLN A 529 22.49 -10.05 -16.88
N PHE A 530 22.59 -9.58 -15.64
CA PHE A 530 21.67 -8.61 -15.03
C PHE A 530 22.19 -7.18 -15.03
N GLY A 531 23.48 -6.97 -15.29
CA GLY A 531 24.11 -5.65 -15.33
C GLY A 531 23.92 -4.95 -16.66
N GLU A 532 23.97 -3.61 -16.63
CA GLU A 532 23.71 -2.73 -17.77
C GLU A 532 22.29 -2.91 -18.36
N VAL A 533 21.31 -3.23 -17.52
CA VAL A 533 19.92 -3.50 -17.94
C VAL A 533 18.97 -2.42 -17.43
N ALA A 534 19.00 -2.13 -16.13
CA ALA A 534 18.04 -1.23 -15.51
C ALA A 534 18.38 0.24 -15.80
N VAL A 535 17.36 1.09 -15.89
CA VAL A 535 17.52 2.54 -16.00
C VAL A 535 16.72 3.21 -14.90
N TRP A 536 17.42 3.90 -13.99
CA TRP A 536 16.78 4.68 -12.94
C TRP A 536 16.08 5.90 -13.53
N GLN A 537 14.84 6.15 -13.09
CA GLN A 537 14.00 7.28 -13.49
C GLN A 537 13.51 8.05 -12.27
N ASP A 538 13.12 9.32 -12.46
CA ASP A 538 12.53 10.11 -11.37
C ASP A 538 11.28 9.41 -10.81
N GLY A 539 11.27 9.19 -9.50
CA GLY A 539 10.24 8.43 -8.79
C GLY A 539 10.64 6.99 -8.45
N ASP A 540 11.76 6.48 -9.00
CA ASP A 540 12.29 5.19 -8.62
C ASP A 540 12.88 5.21 -7.21
N PRO A 541 12.91 4.05 -6.52
CA PRO A 541 13.60 3.91 -5.24
C PRO A 541 15.05 4.38 -5.36
N PRO A 542 15.52 5.27 -4.48
CA PRO A 542 16.92 5.72 -4.50
C PRO A 542 17.86 4.70 -3.86
N LEU A 543 17.31 3.69 -3.16
CA LEU A 543 18.06 2.66 -2.46
C LEU A 543 17.64 1.28 -2.96
N ASP A 544 18.52 0.31 -2.79
CA ASP A 544 18.29 -1.13 -2.88
C ASP A 544 17.51 -1.64 -1.65
N ALA A 545 17.13 -2.92 -1.64
CA ALA A 545 16.42 -3.49 -0.49
C ALA A 545 17.27 -3.54 0.78
N ASP A 546 18.58 -3.72 0.65
CA ASP A 546 19.52 -3.68 1.76
C ASP A 546 19.93 -2.26 2.21
N GLY A 547 19.41 -1.22 1.53
CA GLY A 547 19.69 0.19 1.82
C GLY A 547 20.90 0.76 1.09
N THR A 548 21.56 0.00 0.21
CA THR A 548 22.62 0.51 -0.67
C THR A 548 22.07 1.53 -1.65
N VAL A 549 22.82 2.59 -1.96
CA VAL A 549 22.36 3.66 -2.88
C VAL A 549 22.46 3.19 -4.33
N ARG A 550 21.38 3.40 -5.10
CA ARG A 550 21.36 3.13 -6.54
C ARG A 550 22.01 4.27 -7.36
N PRO A 551 22.57 3.99 -8.55
CA PRO A 551 23.02 5.01 -9.47
C PRO A 551 21.86 5.91 -9.94
N VAL A 552 21.81 7.15 -9.45
CA VAL A 552 20.85 8.17 -9.90
C VAL A 552 21.46 8.98 -11.04
N GLY A 553 20.77 9.09 -12.18
CA GLY A 553 21.26 9.86 -13.35
C GLY A 553 21.09 9.20 -14.72
N GLY A 554 20.33 8.11 -14.80
CA GLY A 554 20.03 7.42 -16.07
C GLY A 554 21.18 6.58 -16.63
N GLU A 555 22.25 6.38 -15.87
CA GLU A 555 23.25 5.36 -16.18
C GLU A 555 22.61 3.97 -16.08
N LEU A 556 23.09 3.03 -16.90
CA LEU A 556 22.59 1.65 -16.87
C LEU A 556 23.07 0.96 -15.58
N GLY A 557 22.12 0.49 -14.77
CA GLY A 557 22.35 -0.24 -13.52
C GLY A 557 22.07 -1.74 -13.65
N PHE A 558 21.83 -2.39 -12.52
CA PHE A 558 21.44 -3.80 -12.47
C PHE A 558 19.92 -3.94 -12.36
N ALA A 559 19.37 -4.90 -13.10
CA ALA A 559 17.99 -5.32 -12.88
C ALA A 559 17.87 -6.09 -11.56
N GLY A 560 16.72 -5.97 -10.89
CA GLY A 560 16.38 -6.70 -9.69
C GLY A 560 16.51 -5.92 -8.38
N VAL A 561 16.33 -6.66 -7.29
CA VAL A 561 16.14 -6.14 -5.92
C VAL A 561 17.35 -5.39 -5.34
N ASP A 562 18.56 -5.81 -5.68
CA ASP A 562 19.79 -5.22 -5.13
C ASP A 562 20.90 -5.20 -6.20
N GLU A 563 21.71 -4.14 -6.20
CA GLU A 563 22.93 -4.06 -6.99
C GLU A 563 24.16 -4.63 -6.24
N PRO A 564 25.17 -5.16 -6.95
CA PRO A 564 26.32 -5.86 -6.36
C PRO A 564 27.48 -4.99 -5.84
#